data_AF-A0A238J8S8-F1
#
_entry.id   AF-A0A238J8S8-F1
#
_cell.length_a   1.000
_cell.length_b   1.000
_cell.length_c   1.000
_cell.angle_alpha   90.00
_cell.angle_beta   90.00
_cell.angle_gamma   90.00
#
_symmetry.space_group_name_H-M   'P 1'
#
loop_
_entity.id
_entity.type
_entity.pdbx_description
1 polymer ?
#
loop_
_entity_poly.entity_id
_entity_poly.type
_entity_poly.pdbx_seq_one_letter_code
_entity_poly.pdbx_strand_id
1 'polypeptide(L)'
;MTEHTYFGLEVVNGRGVRSTDIACLPFADFWSQSVVGSTQALGHSNGEWLVYLHDWENFCELFIRTGQYRDTKDAAHSVWRYWEDDFTPKTYFGLEIIEGGLVRIADIAWLPFYEFWRDSTAQVGKGRTRNPHSQHIPLSEWEGFARSFIETGHN
;
A
#
# COMPACT_ATOMS: atom_id res chain seq x y z
N MET A 1 -22.34 -13.81 0.14
CA MET A 1 -20.94 -13.65 0.56
C MET A 1 -20.48 -12.34 -0.05
N THR A 2 -19.95 -11.43 0.75
CA THR A 2 -19.42 -10.16 0.25
C THR A 2 -18.01 -10.40 -0.26
N GLU A 3 -17.79 -10.12 -1.53
CA GLU A 3 -16.47 -10.23 -2.16
C GLU A 3 -15.66 -8.97 -1.78
N HIS A 4 -14.41 -9.17 -1.39
CA HIS A 4 -13.49 -8.09 -1.03
C HIS A 4 -12.27 -8.16 -1.93
N THR A 5 -11.71 -6.99 -2.24
CA THR A 5 -10.45 -6.85 -2.97
C THR A 5 -9.34 -6.41 -1.99
N TYR A 6 -8.20 -5.98 -2.53
CA TYR A 6 -7.10 -5.42 -1.74
C TYR A 6 -7.57 -4.29 -0.82
N PHE A 7 -6.93 -4.25 0.35
CA PHE A 7 -7.17 -3.29 1.42
C PHE A 7 -8.58 -3.37 1.99
N GLY A 8 -9.18 -4.57 1.98
CA GLY A 8 -10.46 -4.85 2.64
C GLY A 8 -11.67 -4.15 2.02
N LEU A 9 -11.56 -3.61 0.81
CA LEU A 9 -12.67 -2.90 0.17
C LEU A 9 -13.70 -3.88 -0.38
N GLU A 10 -14.98 -3.60 -0.15
CA GLU A 10 -16.10 -4.36 -0.69
C GLU A 10 -16.21 -4.17 -2.21
N VAL A 11 -16.35 -5.28 -2.94
CA VAL A 11 -16.64 -5.28 -4.37
C VAL A 11 -18.14 -5.15 -4.59
N VAL A 12 -18.56 -4.00 -5.12
CA VAL A 12 -19.97 -3.70 -5.37
C VAL A 12 -20.40 -4.33 -6.70
N ASN A 13 -21.27 -5.34 -6.62
CA ASN A 13 -21.88 -6.03 -7.77
C ASN A 13 -20.85 -6.59 -8.79
N GLY A 14 -19.64 -6.94 -8.35
CA GLY A 14 -18.56 -7.40 -9.23
C GLY A 14 -18.02 -6.33 -10.20
N ARG A 15 -18.33 -5.05 -9.98
CA ARG A 15 -18.01 -3.97 -10.94
C ARG A 15 -16.88 -3.05 -10.47
N GLY A 16 -16.81 -2.79 -9.17
CA GLY A 16 -15.92 -1.77 -8.66
C GLY A 16 -16.01 -1.59 -7.16
N VAL A 17 -15.18 -0.67 -6.68
CA VAL A 17 -15.10 -0.27 -5.27
C VAL A 17 -15.62 1.15 -5.12
N ARG A 18 -16.20 1.48 -3.95
CA ARG A 18 -16.74 2.83 -3.70
C ARG A 18 -15.59 3.82 -3.52
N SER A 19 -15.69 4.97 -4.19
CA SER A 19 -14.71 6.05 -4.00
C SER A 19 -14.67 6.55 -2.55
N THR A 20 -15.78 6.47 -1.82
CA THR A 20 -15.85 6.83 -0.39
C THR A 20 -15.04 5.89 0.48
N ASP A 21 -15.06 4.59 0.17
CA ASP A 21 -14.34 3.58 0.95
C ASP A 21 -12.83 3.71 0.69
N ILE A 22 -12.44 3.99 -0.56
CA ILE A 22 -11.05 4.35 -0.90
C ILE A 22 -10.59 5.60 -0.14
N ALA A 23 -11.45 6.61 0.01
CA ALA A 23 -11.13 7.85 0.72
C ALA A 23 -10.85 7.64 2.23
N CYS A 24 -11.26 6.49 2.79
CA CYS A 24 -10.94 6.12 4.16
C CYS A 24 -9.58 5.42 4.31
N LEU A 25 -8.93 5.03 3.22
CA LEU A 25 -7.65 4.33 3.28
C LEU A 25 -6.49 5.25 3.68
N PRO A 26 -5.47 4.74 4.39
CA PRO A 26 -4.31 5.54 4.82
C PRO A 26 -3.46 6.15 3.70
N PHE A 27 -3.70 5.79 2.44
CA PHE A 27 -3.01 6.30 1.26
C PHE A 27 -3.99 6.92 0.24
N ALA A 28 -5.18 7.34 0.66
CA ALA A 28 -6.21 7.93 -0.21
C ALA A 28 -5.70 9.11 -1.06
N ASP A 29 -4.85 9.97 -0.49
CA ASP A 29 -4.24 11.09 -1.21
C ASP A 29 -3.30 10.63 -2.31
N PHE A 30 -2.52 9.57 -2.04
CA PHE A 30 -1.63 8.95 -3.01
C PHE A 30 -2.40 8.28 -4.15
N TRP A 31 -3.47 7.56 -3.83
CA TRP A 31 -4.42 7.06 -4.84
C TRP A 31 -4.96 8.21 -5.70
N SER A 32 -5.45 9.29 -5.08
CA SER A 32 -6.05 10.44 -5.77
C SER A 32 -5.07 11.10 -6.76
N GLN A 33 -3.78 11.14 -6.44
CA GLN A 33 -2.72 11.63 -7.34
C GLN A 33 -2.41 10.65 -8.47
N SER A 34 -2.60 9.34 -8.26
CA SER A 34 -2.36 8.30 -9.25
C SER A 34 -3.42 8.20 -10.35
N VAL A 35 -4.59 8.78 -10.10
CA VAL A 35 -5.79 8.60 -10.94
C VAL A 35 -6.15 9.81 -11.78
N VAL A 36 -5.22 10.75 -11.97
CA VAL A 36 -5.40 11.88 -12.88
C VAL A 36 -5.66 11.34 -14.30
N GLY A 37 -6.93 11.35 -14.73
CA GLY A 37 -7.38 10.80 -16.02
C GLY A 37 -7.88 9.34 -15.98
N SER A 38 -8.01 8.71 -14.82
CA SER A 38 -8.68 7.40 -14.69
C SER A 38 -10.18 7.49 -14.96
N THR A 39 -10.79 6.39 -15.41
CA THR A 39 -12.21 6.35 -15.72
C THR A 39 -13.00 6.03 -14.46
N GLN A 40 -13.71 7.01 -13.90
CA GLN A 40 -14.68 6.79 -12.83
C GLN A 40 -16.08 6.60 -13.44
N ALA A 41 -16.87 5.71 -12.84
CA ALA A 41 -18.26 5.49 -13.24
C ALA A 41 -19.21 5.89 -12.12
N LEU A 42 -20.34 6.49 -12.47
CA LEU A 42 -21.45 6.66 -11.54
C LEU A 42 -22.10 5.29 -11.29
N GLY A 43 -22.14 4.89 -10.02
CA GLY A 43 -22.85 3.72 -9.55
C GLY A 43 -24.34 3.85 -9.86
N HIS A 44 -24.84 2.95 -10.70
CA HIS A 44 -26.20 3.00 -11.25
C HIS A 44 -27.34 2.83 -10.23
N SER A 45 -27.06 2.46 -8.97
CA SER A 45 -28.10 2.08 -7.99
C SER A 45 -28.27 3.05 -6.82
N ASN A 46 -27.27 3.89 -6.51
CA ASN A 46 -27.29 4.79 -5.36
C ASN A 46 -26.67 6.18 -5.63
N GLY A 47 -26.15 6.42 -6.83
CA GLY A 47 -25.47 7.67 -7.17
C GLY A 47 -24.06 7.81 -6.57
N GLU A 48 -23.51 6.76 -5.95
CA GLU A 48 -22.13 6.75 -5.48
C GLU A 48 -21.16 6.57 -6.65
N TRP A 49 -20.00 7.24 -6.59
CA TRP A 49 -18.94 7.01 -7.55
C TRP A 49 -18.25 5.68 -7.27
N LEU A 50 -18.12 4.86 -8.32
CA LEU A 50 -17.37 3.62 -8.30
C LEU A 50 -16.10 3.77 -9.14
N VAL A 51 -15.00 3.29 -8.60
CA VAL A 51 -13.78 3.03 -9.34
C VAL A 51 -13.90 1.61 -9.90
N TYR A 52 -13.64 1.44 -11.20
CA TYR A 52 -13.67 0.11 -11.80
C TYR A 52 -12.72 -0.84 -11.09
N LEU A 53 -13.20 -2.07 -10.84
CA LEU A 53 -12.43 -3.07 -10.09
C LEU A 53 -11.07 -3.32 -10.74
N HIS A 54 -11.05 -3.42 -12.08
CA HIS A 54 -9.81 -3.60 -12.84
C HIS A 54 -8.79 -2.47 -12.64
N ASP A 55 -9.23 -1.21 -12.63
CA ASP A 55 -8.33 -0.06 -12.44
C ASP A 55 -7.79 -0.04 -11.00
N TRP A 56 -8.64 -0.36 -10.04
CA TRP A 56 -8.26 -0.50 -8.63
C TRP A 56 -7.24 -1.62 -8.42
N GLU A 57 -7.50 -2.81 -8.93
CA GLU A 57 -6.63 -3.98 -8.77
C GLU A 57 -5.27 -3.77 -9.45
N ASN A 58 -5.25 -3.21 -10.67
CA ASN A 58 -4.00 -2.87 -11.35
C ASN A 58 -3.14 -1.88 -10.55
N PHE A 59 -3.78 -0.88 -9.94
CA PHE A 59 -3.08 0.04 -9.03
C PHE A 59 -2.54 -0.69 -7.81
N CYS A 60 -3.37 -1.51 -7.15
CA CYS A 60 -2.99 -2.24 -5.95
C CYS A 60 -1.81 -3.17 -6.21
N GLU A 61 -1.85 -3.96 -7.29
CA GLU A 61 -0.76 -4.87 -7.65
C GLU A 61 0.55 -4.12 -7.89
N LEU A 62 0.50 -2.98 -8.61
CA LEU A 62 1.67 -2.15 -8.82
C LEU A 62 2.19 -1.61 -7.49
N PHE A 63 1.31 -1.02 -6.70
CA PHE A 63 1.65 -0.38 -5.42
C PHE A 63 2.20 -1.40 -4.41
N ILE A 64 1.59 -2.58 -4.29
CA ILE A 64 2.05 -3.67 -3.43
C ILE A 64 3.41 -4.21 -3.88
N ARG A 65 3.68 -4.23 -5.18
CA ARG A 65 4.98 -4.71 -5.70
C ARG A 65 6.10 -3.68 -5.54
N THR A 66 5.80 -2.39 -5.74
CA THR A 66 6.86 -1.37 -5.93
C THR A 66 6.82 -0.22 -4.93
N GLY A 67 5.72 -0.04 -4.20
CA GLY A 67 5.46 1.15 -3.39
C GLY A 67 5.17 2.41 -4.22
N GLN A 68 5.01 2.28 -5.54
CA GLN A 68 4.90 3.39 -6.50
C GLN A 68 3.58 3.32 -7.31
N TYR A 69 3.27 4.41 -8.04
CA TYR A 69 2.21 4.43 -9.06
C TYR A 69 2.72 4.88 -10.43
N ARG A 70 1.87 4.76 -11.47
CA ARG A 70 2.24 4.87 -12.90
C ARG A 70 3.02 6.14 -13.30
N ASP A 71 2.85 7.25 -12.59
CA ASP A 71 3.46 8.55 -12.91
C ASP A 71 4.54 9.02 -11.93
N THR A 72 4.95 8.22 -10.94
CA THR A 72 6.19 8.48 -10.19
C THR A 72 7.40 8.11 -11.05
N LYS A 73 7.62 8.87 -12.13
CA LYS A 73 8.85 8.78 -12.94
C LYS A 73 10.01 9.58 -12.35
N ASP A 74 9.74 10.50 -11.41
CA ASP A 74 10.73 11.48 -10.91
C ASP A 74 11.01 11.44 -9.39
N ALA A 75 10.43 10.51 -8.63
CA ALA A 75 10.82 10.32 -7.22
C ALA A 75 12.04 9.39 -7.16
N ALA A 76 13.23 10.00 -7.18
CA ALA A 76 14.56 9.46 -6.90
C ALA A 76 14.64 8.01 -6.37
N HIS A 77 14.54 7.04 -7.28
CA HIS A 77 15.24 5.76 -7.32
C HIS A 77 14.73 5.07 -8.59
N SER A 78 15.46 5.27 -9.68
CA SER A 78 15.20 4.71 -11.01
C SER A 78 15.39 3.18 -11.03
N VAL A 79 14.49 2.46 -10.35
CA VAL A 79 14.37 0.98 -10.36
C VAL A 79 13.50 0.52 -11.54
N TRP A 80 13.37 1.34 -12.58
CA TRP A 80 12.79 0.90 -13.86
C TRP A 80 13.86 0.60 -14.92
N ARG A 81 15.15 0.79 -14.60
CA ARG A 81 16.24 0.57 -15.58
C ARG A 81 16.96 -0.79 -15.48
N TYR A 82 16.64 -1.63 -14.51
CA TYR A 82 17.32 -2.93 -14.34
C TYR A 82 16.33 -4.03 -13.95
N TRP A 83 15.58 -4.53 -14.92
CA TRP A 83 14.84 -5.79 -14.82
C TRP A 83 15.61 -6.95 -15.46
N GLU A 84 16.95 -6.88 -15.50
CA GLU A 84 17.77 -7.99 -15.99
C GLU A 84 18.87 -8.47 -15.05
N ASP A 85 19.24 -7.80 -13.93
CA ASP A 85 20.40 -8.29 -13.16
C ASP A 85 20.52 -7.91 -11.66
N ASP A 86 19.50 -7.38 -10.98
CA ASP A 86 19.61 -7.08 -9.53
C ASP A 86 18.80 -8.07 -8.68
N PHE A 87 19.47 -9.13 -8.22
CA PHE A 87 18.97 -10.20 -7.34
C PHE A 87 18.60 -9.73 -5.91
N THR A 88 18.43 -8.43 -5.68
CA THR A 88 18.11 -7.93 -4.33
C THR A 88 16.66 -8.27 -4.00
N PRO A 89 16.39 -9.16 -3.02
CA PRO A 89 15.03 -9.49 -2.67
C PRO A 89 14.33 -8.24 -2.11
N LYS A 90 13.15 -7.95 -2.64
CA LYS A 90 12.29 -6.85 -2.21
C LYS A 90 11.12 -7.39 -1.40
N THR A 91 10.65 -6.59 -0.46
CA THR A 91 9.45 -6.88 0.33
C THR A 91 8.19 -6.37 -0.37
N TYR A 92 7.03 -6.51 0.28
CA TYR A 92 5.86 -5.70 -0.05
C TYR A 92 6.21 -4.20 -0.07
N PHE A 93 5.62 -3.49 -1.01
CA PHE A 93 5.83 -2.06 -1.28
C PHE A 93 7.26 -1.72 -1.73
N GLY A 94 7.97 -2.68 -2.33
CA GLY A 94 9.23 -2.44 -3.03
C GLY A 94 10.44 -2.12 -2.14
N LEU A 95 10.32 -2.28 -0.83
CA LEU A 95 11.42 -1.97 0.10
C LEU A 95 12.53 -3.02 0.01
N GLU A 96 13.77 -2.59 0.18
CA GLU A 96 14.94 -3.46 0.14
C GLU A 96 15.07 -4.31 1.40
N ILE A 97 15.45 -5.56 1.24
CA ILE A 97 15.84 -6.43 2.36
C ILE A 97 17.35 -6.30 2.55
N ILE A 98 17.75 -5.76 3.69
CA ILE A 98 19.15 -5.69 4.09
C ILE A 98 19.60 -7.06 4.61
N GLU A 99 20.90 -7.33 4.48
CA GLU A 99 21.57 -8.47 5.09
C GLU A 99 21.11 -8.67 6.55
N GLY A 100 20.71 -9.91 6.87
CA GLY A 100 20.11 -10.25 8.17
C GLY A 100 18.59 -10.13 8.24
N GLY A 101 17.90 -9.84 7.11
CA GLY A 101 16.44 -9.83 7.06
C GLY A 101 15.86 -8.60 7.76
N LEU A 102 16.41 -7.43 7.46
CA LEU A 102 16.01 -6.15 8.06
C LEU A 102 15.47 -5.19 7.00
N VAL A 103 14.56 -4.31 7.41
CA VAL A 103 13.99 -3.24 6.57
C VAL A 103 14.27 -1.90 7.23
N ARG A 104 14.71 -0.89 6.46
CA ARG A 104 14.99 0.46 7.00
C ARG A 104 13.68 1.19 7.27
N ILE A 105 13.60 1.78 8.45
CA ILE A 105 12.48 2.67 8.79
C ILE A 105 12.48 3.92 7.92
N ALA A 106 13.67 4.40 7.52
CA ALA A 106 13.79 5.52 6.59
C ALA A 106 13.13 5.22 5.24
N ASP A 107 13.20 3.98 4.74
CA ASP A 107 12.58 3.59 3.47
C ASP A 107 11.05 3.45 3.64
N ILE A 108 10.59 2.90 4.77
CA ILE A 108 9.16 2.85 5.13
C ILE A 108 8.58 4.28 5.24
N ALA A 109 9.37 5.25 5.70
CA ALA A 109 8.94 6.65 5.83
C ALA A 109 8.59 7.34 4.51
N TRP A 110 9.01 6.77 3.38
CA TRP A 110 8.63 7.24 2.05
C TRP A 110 7.29 6.69 1.57
N LEU A 111 6.72 5.70 2.26
CA LEU A 111 5.45 5.12 1.87
C LEU A 111 4.28 6.03 2.25
N PRO A 112 3.22 6.09 1.43
CA PRO A 112 2.12 7.03 1.62
C PRO A 112 1.27 6.72 2.87
N PHE A 113 1.47 5.56 3.50
CA PHE A 113 0.80 5.15 4.73
C PHE A 113 1.74 5.12 5.95
N TYR A 114 2.91 5.78 5.89
CA TYR A 114 3.90 5.75 6.97
C TYR A 114 3.33 6.16 8.33
N GLU A 115 2.57 7.25 8.38
CA GLU A 115 1.98 7.76 9.63
C GLU A 115 1.05 6.71 10.25
N PHE A 116 0.24 6.05 9.42
CA PHE A 116 -0.64 4.97 9.84
C PHE A 116 0.14 3.74 10.36
N TRP A 117 1.19 3.32 9.66
CA TRP A 117 2.06 2.23 10.13
C TRP A 117 2.74 2.57 11.47
N ARG A 118 3.25 3.80 11.60
CA ARG A 118 3.92 4.27 12.82
C ARG A 118 2.98 4.21 14.01
N ASP A 119 1.75 4.71 13.84
CA ASP A 119 0.76 4.73 14.92
C ASP A 119 0.28 3.31 15.27
N SER A 120 0.08 2.47 14.25
CA SER A 120 -0.25 1.04 14.39
C SER A 120 0.78 0.27 15.21
N THR A 121 2.06 0.45 14.92
CA THR A 121 3.16 -0.21 15.65
C THR A 121 3.35 0.34 17.07
N ALA A 122 3.04 1.62 17.30
CA ALA A 122 3.08 2.22 18.63
C ALA A 122 1.99 1.64 19.57
N GLN A 123 0.82 1.28 19.02
CA GLN A 123 -0.29 0.71 19.81
C GLN A 123 -0.04 -0.74 20.23
N VAL A 124 0.62 -1.54 19.38
CA VAL A 124 1.04 -2.93 19.70
C VAL A 124 2.09 -2.95 20.83
N GLY A 125 2.86 -1.88 20.98
CA GLY A 125 3.96 -1.73 21.94
C GLY A 125 3.58 -1.49 23.40
N LYS A 126 2.30 -1.53 23.80
CA LYS A 126 1.87 -1.31 25.21
C LYS A 126 2.46 -2.31 26.24
N GLY A 127 3.25 -3.31 25.81
CA GLY A 127 4.07 -4.15 26.68
C GLY A 127 5.54 -4.34 26.27
N ARG A 128 5.97 -3.83 25.11
CA ARG A 128 7.37 -3.89 24.61
C ARG A 128 7.69 -2.58 23.90
N THR A 129 8.46 -1.72 24.54
CA THR A 129 8.93 -0.46 23.95
C THR A 129 9.94 -0.75 22.84
N ARG A 130 9.57 -0.51 21.58
CA ARG A 130 10.52 -0.45 20.47
C ARG A 130 11.55 0.63 20.80
N ASN A 131 12.84 0.33 20.65
CA ASN A 131 13.88 1.33 20.87
C ASN A 131 13.66 2.49 19.88
N PRO A 132 13.39 3.73 20.34
CA PRO A 132 13.11 4.87 19.47
C PRO A 132 14.31 5.24 18.59
N HIS A 133 15.51 4.74 18.90
CA HIS A 133 16.71 4.92 18.08
C HIS A 133 16.95 3.79 17.07
N SER A 134 16.10 2.76 17.03
CA SER A 134 16.24 1.72 16.01
C SER A 134 16.00 2.32 14.63
N GLN A 135 16.93 2.10 13.71
CA GLN A 135 16.82 2.54 12.31
C GLN A 135 16.23 1.45 11.40
N HIS A 136 16.06 0.23 11.93
CA HIS A 136 15.62 -0.95 11.20
C HIS A 136 14.55 -1.71 11.98
N ILE A 137 13.74 -2.50 11.26
CA ILE A 137 12.84 -3.50 11.83
C ILE A 137 13.09 -4.88 11.20
N PRO A 138 12.80 -5.98 11.92
CA PRO A 138 12.81 -7.31 11.33
C PRO A 138 11.85 -7.44 10.15
N LEU A 139 12.26 -8.18 9.12
CA LEU A 139 11.44 -8.48 7.95
C LEU A 139 10.10 -9.12 8.35
N SER A 140 10.11 -10.02 9.34
CA SER A 140 8.89 -10.67 9.83
C SER A 140 7.89 -9.70 10.45
N GLU A 141 8.36 -8.65 11.13
CA GLU A 141 7.50 -7.59 11.67
C GLU A 141 6.88 -6.78 10.53
N TRP A 142 7.70 -6.43 9.52
CA TRP A 142 7.23 -5.73 8.33
C TRP A 142 6.20 -6.55 7.54
N GLU A 143 6.50 -7.81 7.23
CA GLU A 143 5.61 -8.67 6.45
C GLU A 143 4.32 -8.98 7.21
N GLY A 144 4.37 -9.13 8.53
CA GLY A 144 3.19 -9.31 9.37
C GLY A 144 2.23 -8.12 9.23
N PHE A 145 2.76 -6.90 9.36
CA PHE A 145 1.97 -5.70 9.12
C PHE A 145 1.47 -5.63 7.67
N ALA A 146 2.36 -5.78 6.69
CA ALA A 146 2.03 -5.59 5.28
C ALA A 146 0.93 -6.54 4.82
N ARG A 147 0.97 -7.82 5.21
CA ARG A 147 -0.09 -8.79 4.89
C ARG A 147 -1.43 -8.37 5.50
N SER A 148 -1.45 -8.06 6.80
CA SER A 148 -2.67 -7.60 7.48
C SER A 148 -3.25 -6.34 6.81
N PHE A 149 -2.38 -5.41 6.47
CA PHE A 149 -2.76 -4.15 5.83
C PHE A 149 -3.32 -4.38 4.41
N ILE A 150 -2.69 -5.24 3.62
CA ILE A 150 -3.17 -5.61 2.28
C ILE A 150 -4.51 -6.34 2.34
N GLU A 151 -4.76 -7.11 3.38
CA GLU A 151 -6.02 -7.85 3.53
C GLU A 151 -7.17 -6.98 4.02
N THR A 152 -6.90 -6.02 4.91
CA THR A 152 -7.96 -5.33 5.67
C THR A 152 -8.01 -3.82 5.48
N GLY A 153 -6.96 -3.21 4.92
CA GLY A 153 -6.85 -1.75 4.73
C GLY A 153 -6.67 -0.95 6.02
N HIS A 154 -6.78 -1.62 7.17
CA HIS A 154 -6.68 -1.06 8.51
C HIS A 154 -5.90 -2.04 9.42
N ASN A 155 -5.81 -1.75 10.72
CA ASN A 155 -5.07 -2.56 11.70
C ASN A 155 -6.02 -3.06 12.78
#